data_AF-A0A8H7P3Y2-F1
#
_entry.id   AF-A0A8H7P3Y2-F1
#
_cell.length_a   1.000
_cell.length_b   1.000
_cell.length_c   1.000
_cell.angle_alpha   90.00
_cell.angle_beta   90.00
_cell.angle_gamma   90.00
#
_symmetry.space_group_name_H-M   'P 1'
#
loop_
_entity.id
_entity.type
_entity.pdbx_description
1 polymer ?
#
loop_
_entity_poly.entity_id
_entity_poly.type
_entity_poly.pdbx_seq_one_letter_code
_entity_poly.pdbx_strand_id
1 'polypeptide(L)'
;MPKFITPDTCLSSRPSLYQVHNEEIVDHLFQSGFQAGNYSDIVLHVRQNAYRLHALILSRSPFLAHLMSTSPQTAGAIYVPLEHEPEVTEEPPHLALGYLYSSISLNHINPQNARAALAAGCLLGHMDDLCNYAYEVCRQSITLENITAWLEFVDATPASSNGTSTPIEPPSPLSPRTGVFGPYAQRLRDNVFHFLVVTLPQMLNVGGQATPVSPHPDGHAPSDAGRDTLLQVFARVPFDLFKTAVESPTFQIGSDQARFKFAKDAIELRKRGVARGQGAEETVVLAFGGGFGGSAVHVTRKLRKRPLWKVNS
;
A
#
# COMPACT_ATOMS: atom_id res chain seq x y z
N MET A 1 -26.79 49.04 19.50
CA MET A 1 -27.15 47.61 19.45
C MET A 1 -26.11 46.83 20.23
N PRO A 2 -26.49 46.12 21.31
CA PRO A 2 -25.54 45.31 22.06
C PRO A 2 -25.26 44.02 21.28
N LYS A 3 -23.97 43.71 21.09
CA LYS A 3 -23.51 42.43 20.52
C LYS A 3 -23.77 41.35 21.56
N PHE A 4 -24.61 40.38 21.22
CA PHE A 4 -24.77 39.14 21.96
C PHE A 4 -23.43 38.41 21.98
N ILE A 5 -22.89 38.18 23.17
CA ILE A 5 -21.82 37.22 23.42
C ILE A 5 -22.52 35.87 23.60
N THR A 6 -22.43 34.99 22.61
CA THR A 6 -22.74 33.57 22.77
C THR A 6 -21.55 32.88 23.42
N PRO A 7 -21.70 32.21 24.58
CA PRO A 7 -20.68 31.33 25.09
C PRO A 7 -20.76 29.99 24.34
N ASP A 8 -19.83 29.76 23.41
CA ASP A 8 -19.53 28.43 22.89
C ASP A 8 -19.00 27.58 24.06
N THR A 9 -19.92 26.95 24.76
CA THR A 9 -19.61 26.08 25.89
C THR A 9 -19.38 24.70 25.35
N CYS A 10 -18.12 24.39 25.01
CA CYS A 10 -17.68 23.01 24.81
C CYS A 10 -17.70 22.31 26.16
N LEU A 11 -18.85 21.76 26.55
CA LEU A 11 -18.98 20.89 27.72
C LEU A 11 -18.29 19.56 27.40
N SER A 12 -17.03 19.42 27.81
CA SER A 12 -16.41 18.10 27.96
C SER A 12 -17.22 17.32 28.99
N SER A 13 -18.03 16.37 28.52
CA SER A 13 -18.83 15.50 29.37
C SER A 13 -17.90 14.64 30.21
N ARG A 14 -17.97 14.76 31.54
CA ARG A 14 -17.25 13.90 32.48
C ARG A 14 -17.59 12.42 32.17
N PRO A 15 -16.59 11.52 32.13
CA PRO A 15 -16.86 10.10 31.90
C PRO A 15 -17.73 9.53 33.04
N SER A 16 -18.69 8.70 32.68
CA SER A 16 -19.54 7.99 33.62
C SER A 16 -18.74 6.98 34.46
N LEU A 17 -19.24 6.62 35.65
CA LEU A 17 -18.60 5.61 36.51
C LEU A 17 -18.42 4.26 35.79
N TYR A 18 -19.35 3.89 34.92
CA TYR A 18 -19.25 2.67 34.11
C TYR A 18 -18.12 2.74 33.08
N GLN A 19 -17.87 3.91 32.49
CA GLN A 19 -16.76 4.10 31.56
C GLN A 19 -15.41 3.95 32.27
N VAL A 20 -15.24 4.62 33.42
CA VAL A 20 -14.02 4.52 34.22
C VAL A 20 -13.76 3.07 34.64
N HIS A 21 -14.78 2.37 35.15
CA HIS A 21 -14.61 0.97 35.56
C HIS A 21 -14.27 0.04 34.39
N ASN A 22 -14.89 0.23 33.22
CA ASN A 22 -14.56 -0.55 32.03
C ASN A 22 -13.13 -0.28 31.53
N GLU A 23 -12.68 0.97 31.59
CA GLU A 23 -11.29 1.35 31.28
C GLU A 23 -10.30 0.65 32.22
N GLU A 24 -10.57 0.63 33.54
CA GLU A 24 -9.74 -0.10 34.52
C GLU A 24 -9.64 -1.60 34.20
N ILE A 25 -10.74 -2.23 33.78
CA ILE A 25 -10.74 -3.64 33.36
C ILE A 25 -9.88 -3.83 32.11
N VAL A 26 -10.07 -2.99 31.09
CA VAL A 26 -9.31 -3.07 29.83
C VAL A 26 -7.81 -2.85 30.08
N ASP A 27 -7.45 -1.88 30.91
CA ASP A 27 -6.07 -1.60 31.30
C ASP A 27 -5.45 -2.77 32.04
N HIS A 28 -6.19 -3.38 32.97
CA HIS A 28 -5.73 -4.56 33.69
C HIS A 28 -5.54 -5.76 32.74
N LEU A 29 -6.49 -6.01 31.83
CA LEU A 29 -6.38 -7.07 30.83
C LEU A 29 -5.18 -6.87 29.91
N PHE A 30 -4.89 -5.63 29.50
CA PHE A 30 -3.73 -5.33 28.67
C PHE A 30 -2.42 -5.48 29.45
N GLN A 31 -2.29 -4.89 30.64
CA GLN A 31 -1.03 -4.91 31.39
C GLN A 31 -0.74 -6.27 32.03
N SER A 32 -1.70 -6.85 32.74
CA SER A 32 -1.51 -8.12 33.45
C SER A 32 -1.71 -9.31 32.52
N GLY A 33 -2.71 -9.26 31.65
CA GLY A 33 -3.02 -10.35 30.74
C GLY A 33 -2.08 -10.40 29.53
N PHE A 34 -2.11 -9.36 28.70
CA PHE A 34 -1.36 -9.38 27.43
C PHE A 34 0.16 -9.16 27.61
N GLN A 35 0.57 -8.12 28.34
CA GLN A 35 2.00 -7.79 28.48
C GLN A 35 2.74 -8.79 29.40
N ALA A 36 2.17 -9.13 30.56
CA ALA A 36 2.81 -10.06 31.50
C ALA A 36 2.49 -11.54 31.23
N GLY A 37 1.44 -11.86 30.46
CA GLY A 37 1.03 -13.24 30.19
C GLY A 37 0.44 -13.96 31.41
N ASN A 38 -0.02 -13.22 32.44
CA ASN A 38 -0.59 -13.83 33.63
C ASN A 38 -1.91 -14.52 33.29
N TYR A 39 -2.16 -15.70 33.88
CA TYR A 39 -3.38 -16.50 33.67
C TYR A 39 -3.63 -16.96 32.24
N SER A 40 -2.59 -16.95 31.38
CA SER A 40 -2.66 -17.50 30.03
C SER A 40 -3.06 -18.97 30.03
N ASP A 41 -4.01 -19.34 29.19
CA ASP A 41 -4.48 -20.72 28.98
C ASP A 41 -4.10 -21.25 27.58
N ILE A 42 -3.49 -20.42 26.74
CA ILE A 42 -3.05 -20.79 25.40
C ILE A 42 -1.73 -20.11 25.02
N VAL A 43 -0.89 -20.81 24.26
CA VAL A 43 0.33 -20.26 23.67
C VAL A 43 0.17 -20.14 22.16
N LEU A 44 0.29 -18.92 21.63
CA LEU A 44 0.24 -18.64 20.20
C LEU A 44 1.66 -18.45 19.65
N HIS A 45 2.05 -19.29 18.70
CA HIS A 45 3.30 -19.17 17.97
C HIS A 45 3.08 -18.41 16.66
N VAL A 46 3.83 -17.32 16.48
CA VAL A 46 3.84 -16.52 15.26
C VAL A 46 5.30 -16.34 14.83
N ARG A 47 5.69 -16.97 13.72
CA ARG A 47 7.10 -17.09 13.30
C ARG A 47 7.98 -17.64 14.44
N GLN A 48 8.93 -16.83 14.94
CA GLN A 48 9.85 -17.20 16.02
C GLN A 48 9.35 -16.78 17.41
N ASN A 49 8.25 -16.04 17.48
CA ASN A 49 7.70 -15.51 18.73
C ASN A 49 6.63 -16.43 19.31
N ALA A 50 6.61 -16.56 20.63
CA ALA A 50 5.60 -17.28 21.38
C ALA A 50 4.90 -16.33 22.35
N TYR A 51 3.57 -16.26 22.27
CA TYR A 51 2.76 -15.37 23.09
C TYR A 51 1.88 -16.18 24.04
N ARG A 52 1.98 -15.87 25.34
CA ARG A 52 1.11 -16.44 26.38
C ARG A 52 -0.17 -15.61 26.46
N LEU A 53 -1.28 -16.14 25.96
CA LEU A 53 -2.52 -15.41 25.72
C LEU A 53 -3.73 -16.12 26.34
N HIS A 54 -4.91 -15.53 26.15
CA HIS A 54 -6.18 -15.98 26.70
C HIS A 54 -7.13 -16.39 25.58
N ALA A 55 -7.55 -17.65 25.56
CA ALA A 55 -8.41 -18.21 24.52
C ALA A 55 -9.71 -17.41 24.36
N LEU A 56 -10.29 -16.95 25.48
CA LEU A 56 -11.49 -16.10 25.48
C LEU A 56 -11.27 -14.81 24.67
N ILE A 57 -10.14 -14.13 24.87
CA ILE A 57 -9.82 -12.89 24.15
C ILE A 57 -9.45 -13.18 22.70
N LEU A 58 -8.69 -14.24 22.43
CA LEU A 58 -8.33 -14.65 21.08
C LEU A 58 -9.55 -15.03 20.23
N SER A 59 -10.60 -15.59 20.85
CA SER A 59 -11.82 -16.00 20.15
C SER A 59 -12.55 -14.84 19.44
N ARG A 60 -12.24 -13.58 19.78
CA ARG A 60 -12.70 -12.38 19.07
C ARG A 60 -12.19 -12.30 17.63
N SER A 61 -11.06 -12.96 17.31
CA SER A 61 -10.57 -13.13 15.95
C SER A 61 -11.17 -14.41 15.35
N PRO A 62 -11.95 -14.33 14.25
CA PRO A 62 -12.52 -15.51 13.60
C PRO A 62 -11.45 -16.49 13.12
N PHE A 63 -10.32 -15.96 12.64
CA PHE A 63 -9.17 -16.76 12.23
C PHE A 63 -8.60 -17.56 13.40
N LEU A 64 -8.31 -16.91 14.53
CA LEU A 64 -7.76 -17.59 15.71
C LEU A 64 -8.78 -18.53 16.35
N ALA A 65 -10.07 -18.17 16.39
CA ALA A 65 -11.13 -19.06 16.85
C ALA A 65 -11.19 -20.34 16.03
N HIS A 66 -11.15 -20.22 14.70
CA HIS A 66 -11.09 -21.37 13.81
C HIS A 66 -9.84 -22.21 14.06
N LEU A 67 -8.68 -21.57 14.17
CA LEU A 67 -7.41 -22.24 14.38
C LEU A 67 -7.39 -22.99 15.73
N MET A 68 -7.88 -22.39 16.82
CA MET A 68 -8.05 -23.05 18.11
C MET A 68 -8.98 -24.28 18.05
N SER A 69 -9.99 -24.26 17.19
CA SER A 69 -10.97 -25.35 17.04
C SER A 69 -10.51 -26.50 16.13
N THR A 70 -9.57 -26.22 15.22
CA THR A 70 -9.17 -27.17 14.16
C THR A 70 -7.74 -27.66 14.28
N SER A 71 -6.89 -26.94 15.01
CA SER A 71 -5.50 -27.36 15.22
C SER A 71 -5.44 -28.49 16.24
N PRO A 72 -4.64 -29.54 16.01
CA PRO A 72 -4.40 -30.55 17.02
C PRO A 72 -3.76 -29.87 18.23
N GLN A 73 -4.52 -29.72 19.32
CA GLN A 73 -4.10 -29.03 20.54
C GLN A 73 -3.04 -29.86 21.28
N THR A 74 -1.81 -29.85 20.76
CA THR A 74 -0.67 -30.38 21.49
C THR A 74 -0.34 -29.38 22.61
N ALA A 75 -0.72 -29.73 23.84
CA ALA A 75 -0.38 -29.00 25.06
C ALA A 75 -0.84 -27.52 25.13
N GLY A 76 -1.95 -27.16 24.47
CA GLY A 76 -2.49 -25.79 24.51
C GLY A 76 -1.67 -24.78 23.70
N ALA A 77 -0.92 -25.24 22.70
CA ALA A 77 -0.19 -24.39 21.77
C ALA A 77 -0.84 -24.40 20.37
N ILE A 78 -0.81 -23.26 19.70
CA ILE A 78 -1.28 -23.09 18.32
C ILE A 78 -0.29 -22.28 17.48
N TYR A 79 -0.24 -22.53 16.18
CA TYR A 79 0.76 -21.96 15.26
C TYR A 79 0.08 -21.22 14.10
N VAL A 80 0.49 -19.98 13.84
CA VAL A 80 0.00 -19.19 12.69
C VAL A 80 0.83 -19.50 11.44
N PRO A 81 0.23 -20.06 10.38
CA PRO A 81 0.92 -20.33 9.13
C PRO A 81 1.17 -19.02 8.36
N LEU A 82 2.41 -18.54 8.31
CA LEU A 82 2.80 -17.26 7.68
C LEU A 82 3.73 -17.41 6.46
N GLU A 83 3.94 -18.64 5.98
CA GLU A 83 4.90 -18.97 4.91
C GLU A 83 4.66 -18.19 3.60
N HIS A 84 3.41 -17.79 3.36
CA HIS A 84 3.00 -17.09 2.14
C HIS A 84 2.72 -15.59 2.37
N GLU A 85 2.95 -15.06 3.59
CA GLU A 85 2.59 -13.69 3.95
C GLU A 85 3.83 -12.90 4.44
N PRO A 86 4.68 -12.44 3.51
CA PRO A 86 5.92 -11.72 3.83
C PRO A 86 5.67 -10.40 4.55
N GLU A 87 4.53 -9.74 4.27
CA GLU A 87 4.15 -8.44 4.82
C GLU A 87 3.77 -8.50 6.31
N VAL A 88 3.49 -9.70 6.84
CA VAL A 88 3.25 -9.89 8.28
C VAL A 88 4.59 -10.08 8.99
N THR A 89 5.29 -8.98 9.28
CA THR A 89 6.58 -8.98 9.99
C THR A 89 6.42 -9.35 11.48
N GLU A 90 7.50 -9.35 12.27
CA GLU A 90 7.47 -9.91 13.64
C GLU A 90 6.74 -9.05 14.69
N GLU A 91 6.91 -7.73 14.63
CA GLU A 91 6.30 -6.75 15.57
C GLU A 91 4.77 -6.57 15.35
N PRO A 92 4.25 -6.45 14.12
CA PRO A 92 2.85 -6.08 13.91
C PRO A 92 1.79 -7.11 14.34
N PRO A 93 2.06 -8.43 14.33
CA PRO A 93 1.22 -9.40 15.03
C PRO A 93 1.08 -9.11 16.51
N HIS A 94 2.12 -8.64 17.20
CA HIS A 94 2.01 -8.23 18.61
C HIS A 94 1.02 -7.07 18.76
N LEU A 95 1.07 -6.07 17.88
CA LEU A 95 0.13 -4.94 17.90
C LEU A 95 -1.32 -5.38 17.69
N ALA A 96 -1.57 -6.24 16.69
CA ALA A 96 -2.90 -6.74 16.39
C ALA A 96 -3.43 -7.67 17.49
N LEU A 97 -2.57 -8.50 18.09
CA LEU A 97 -2.92 -9.31 19.26
C LEU A 97 -3.22 -8.45 20.48
N GLY A 98 -2.41 -7.43 20.75
CA GLY A 98 -2.64 -6.48 21.84
C GLY A 98 -3.95 -5.70 21.65
N TYR A 99 -4.32 -5.41 20.40
CA TYR A 99 -5.57 -4.73 20.06
C TYR A 99 -6.81 -5.53 20.48
N LEU A 100 -6.73 -6.87 20.50
CA LEU A 100 -7.80 -7.72 21.04
C LEU A 100 -8.06 -7.47 22.53
N TYR A 101 -7.04 -7.00 23.27
CA TYR A 101 -7.14 -6.65 24.68
C TYR A 101 -7.49 -5.18 24.90
N SER A 102 -6.85 -4.26 24.17
CA SER A 102 -7.05 -2.82 24.34
C SER A 102 -6.72 -2.03 23.07
N SER A 103 -7.47 -0.96 22.83
CA SER A 103 -7.23 0.00 21.74
C SER A 103 -5.93 0.78 21.90
N ILE A 104 -5.26 0.74 23.06
CA ILE A 104 -3.96 1.40 23.28
C ILE A 104 -2.87 0.93 22.29
N SER A 105 -3.01 -0.28 21.73
CA SER A 105 -2.14 -0.75 20.65
C SER A 105 -2.10 0.17 19.43
N LEU A 106 -3.17 0.93 19.17
CA LEU A 106 -3.22 1.88 18.05
C LEU A 106 -2.18 3.00 18.17
N ASN A 107 -1.79 3.37 19.39
CA ASN A 107 -0.78 4.42 19.64
C ASN A 107 0.62 4.05 19.15
N HIS A 108 0.86 2.75 18.91
CA HIS A 108 2.14 2.24 18.43
C HIS A 108 2.17 2.07 16.90
N ILE A 109 1.03 2.29 16.22
CA ILE A 109 0.96 2.26 14.76
C ILE A 109 1.50 3.58 14.22
N ASN A 110 2.51 3.47 13.36
CA ASN A 110 3.21 4.59 12.74
C ASN A 110 3.52 4.27 11.26
N PRO A 111 3.98 5.24 10.46
CA PRO A 111 4.25 5.02 9.03
C PRO A 111 5.17 3.85 8.68
N GLN A 112 6.06 3.44 9.58
CA GLN A 112 7.05 2.39 9.34
C GLN A 112 6.44 0.98 9.51
N ASN A 113 5.48 0.82 10.42
CA ASN A 113 4.86 -0.47 10.72
C ASN A 113 3.39 -0.58 10.25
N ALA A 114 2.76 0.51 9.81
CA ALA A 114 1.32 0.55 9.50
C ALA A 114 0.89 -0.46 8.43
N ARG A 115 1.70 -0.68 7.38
CA ARG A 115 1.37 -1.65 6.33
C ARG A 115 1.31 -3.07 6.87
N ALA A 116 2.28 -3.43 7.69
CA ALA A 116 2.36 -4.75 8.28
C ALA A 116 1.32 -4.94 9.42
N ALA A 117 0.97 -3.86 10.14
CA ALA A 117 -0.15 -3.86 11.10
C ALA A 117 -1.50 -4.07 10.40
N LEU A 118 -1.69 -3.42 9.25
CA LEU A 118 -2.84 -3.64 8.39
C LEU A 118 -2.92 -5.09 7.91
N ALA A 119 -1.80 -5.66 7.44
CA ALA A 119 -1.73 -7.07 7.04
C ALA A 119 -2.10 -8.00 8.21
N ALA A 120 -1.54 -7.79 9.40
CA ALA A 120 -1.85 -8.58 10.59
C ALA A 120 -3.33 -8.47 10.98
N GLY A 121 -3.90 -7.26 10.96
CA GLY A 121 -5.32 -7.04 11.24
C GLY A 121 -6.24 -7.74 10.24
N CYS A 122 -5.92 -7.69 8.94
CA CYS A 122 -6.69 -8.38 7.91
C CYS A 122 -6.59 -9.91 8.03
N LEU A 123 -5.41 -10.44 8.39
CA LEU A 123 -5.21 -11.88 8.61
C LEU A 123 -6.05 -12.39 9.78
N LEU A 124 -5.97 -11.71 10.93
CA LEU A 124 -6.67 -12.13 12.15
C LEU A 124 -8.18 -11.90 12.02
N GLY A 125 -8.59 -10.88 11.27
CA GLY A 125 -9.99 -10.56 11.02
C GLY A 125 -10.70 -9.95 12.23
N HIS A 126 -11.87 -9.35 11.96
CA HIS A 126 -12.73 -8.69 12.96
C HIS A 126 -12.03 -7.60 13.80
N MET A 127 -11.13 -6.85 13.15
CA MET A 127 -10.42 -5.70 13.72
C MET A 127 -10.58 -4.47 12.81
N ASP A 128 -11.80 -4.19 12.38
CA ASP A 128 -12.08 -3.20 11.34
C ASP A 128 -11.52 -1.80 11.66
N ASP A 129 -11.63 -1.36 12.91
CA ASP A 129 -11.10 -0.06 13.35
C ASP A 129 -9.56 -0.01 13.30
N LEU A 130 -8.87 -1.10 13.69
CA LEU A 130 -7.41 -1.19 13.57
C LEU A 130 -6.98 -1.18 12.10
N CYS A 131 -7.68 -1.95 11.25
CA CYS A 131 -7.41 -1.98 9.81
C CYS A 131 -7.64 -0.60 9.18
N ASN A 132 -8.75 0.07 9.51
CA ASN A 132 -9.04 1.41 9.00
C ASN A 132 -8.00 2.43 9.47
N TYR A 133 -7.62 2.40 10.76
CA TYR A 133 -6.60 3.29 11.30
C TYR A 133 -5.23 3.07 10.62
N ALA A 134 -4.78 1.82 10.55
CA ALA A 134 -3.52 1.46 9.89
C ALA A 134 -3.52 1.83 8.40
N TYR A 135 -4.65 1.65 7.71
CA TYR A 135 -4.83 2.09 6.33
C TYR A 135 -4.71 3.61 6.18
N GLU A 136 -5.32 4.40 7.07
CA GLU A 136 -5.20 5.86 7.02
C GLU A 136 -3.75 6.32 7.25
N VAL A 137 -3.03 5.70 8.17
CA VAL A 137 -1.59 5.96 8.37
C VAL A 137 -0.79 5.58 7.12
N CYS A 138 -1.08 4.44 6.50
CA CYS A 138 -0.48 4.05 5.21
C CYS A 138 -0.71 5.12 4.14
N ARG A 139 -1.97 5.53 3.95
CA ARG A 139 -2.37 6.52 2.95
C ARG A 139 -1.65 7.85 3.15
N GLN A 140 -1.56 8.33 4.38
CA GLN A 140 -0.91 9.59 4.72
C GLN A 140 0.63 9.52 4.61
N SER A 141 1.20 8.32 4.72
CA SER A 141 2.64 8.11 4.64
C SER A 141 3.22 8.10 3.22
N ILE A 142 2.40 8.10 2.17
CA ILE A 142 2.90 8.05 0.79
C ILE A 142 3.61 9.36 0.46
N THR A 143 4.92 9.28 0.18
CA THR A 143 5.79 10.43 -0.12
C THR A 143 6.71 10.12 -1.28
N LEU A 144 7.41 11.14 -1.80
CA LEU A 144 8.42 10.96 -2.84
C LEU A 144 9.58 10.06 -2.37
N GLU A 145 9.97 10.16 -1.10
CA GLU A 145 11.11 9.42 -0.55
C GLU A 145 10.85 7.91 -0.48
N ASN A 146 9.61 7.51 -0.17
CA ASN A 146 9.24 6.12 0.02
C ASN A 146 8.40 5.52 -1.13
N ILE A 147 8.17 6.26 -2.21
CA ILE A 147 7.35 5.81 -3.34
C ILE A 147 7.87 4.50 -3.95
N THR A 148 9.18 4.28 -3.95
CA THR A 148 9.78 3.04 -4.50
C THR A 148 9.26 1.80 -3.76
N ALA A 149 9.20 1.85 -2.42
CA ALA A 149 8.68 0.73 -1.62
C ALA A 149 7.17 0.52 -1.82
N TRP A 150 6.42 1.59 -2.11
CA TRP A 150 5.00 1.48 -2.48
C TRP A 150 4.80 0.87 -3.87
N LEU A 151 5.67 1.18 -4.83
CA LEU A 151 5.63 0.58 -6.16
C LEU A 151 5.94 -0.91 -6.13
N GLU A 152 6.92 -1.33 -5.33
CA GLU A 152 7.24 -2.74 -5.09
C GLU A 152 6.05 -3.49 -4.49
N PHE A 153 5.40 -2.90 -3.48
CA PHE A 153 4.18 -3.44 -2.88
C PHE A 153 3.04 -3.61 -3.90
N VAL A 154 2.80 -2.58 -4.71
CA VAL A 154 1.77 -2.62 -5.77
C VAL A 154 2.09 -3.70 -6.80
N ASP A 155 3.35 -3.88 -7.20
CA ASP A 155 3.73 -4.91 -8.16
C ASP A 155 3.58 -6.35 -7.59
N ALA A 156 3.91 -6.54 -6.31
CA ALA A 156 3.81 -7.85 -5.64
C ALA A 156 2.38 -8.28 -5.34
N THR A 157 1.49 -7.33 -5.11
CA THR A 157 0.08 -7.62 -4.83
C THR A 157 -0.60 -8.04 -6.15
N PRO A 158 -1.60 -8.93 -6.18
CA PRO A 158 -2.41 -9.17 -7.38
C PRO A 158 -3.41 -8.03 -7.63
N ALA A 159 -3.60 -7.63 -8.89
CA ALA A 159 -4.71 -6.74 -9.24
C ALA A 159 -6.03 -7.50 -9.05
N SER A 160 -7.07 -6.83 -8.53
CA SER A 160 -8.40 -7.43 -8.43
C SER A 160 -8.83 -7.92 -9.82
N SER A 161 -9.05 -9.23 -9.94
CA SER A 161 -9.44 -9.89 -11.19
C SER A 161 -10.86 -9.46 -11.57
N ASN A 162 -10.98 -8.37 -12.32
CA ASN A 162 -12.16 -8.16 -13.14
C ASN A 162 -12.07 -9.18 -14.28
N GLY A 163 -12.93 -10.20 -14.27
CA GLY A 163 -12.90 -11.42 -15.11
C GLY A 163 -13.04 -11.22 -16.63
N THR A 164 -12.38 -10.22 -17.21
CA THR A 164 -12.37 -9.86 -18.62
C THR A 164 -10.97 -9.86 -19.25
N SER A 165 -9.91 -10.17 -18.48
CA SER A 165 -8.55 -10.27 -19.03
C SER A 165 -8.19 -11.72 -19.34
N THR A 166 -7.78 -11.96 -20.59
CA THR A 166 -7.23 -13.24 -21.07
C THR A 166 -6.08 -13.73 -20.18
N PRO A 167 -5.81 -15.05 -20.09
CA PRO A 167 -4.77 -15.59 -19.21
C PRO A 167 -3.39 -15.08 -19.62
N ILE A 168 -2.83 -14.15 -18.86
CA ILE A 168 -1.45 -13.70 -19.02
C ILE A 168 -0.63 -14.38 -17.93
N GLU A 169 0.23 -15.29 -18.41
CA GLU A 169 1.48 -15.78 -17.82
C GLU A 169 1.40 -16.54 -16.48
N PRO A 170 2.01 -17.74 -16.38
CA PRO A 170 2.25 -18.35 -15.08
C PRO A 170 3.09 -17.39 -14.22
N PRO A 171 2.73 -17.16 -12.94
CA PRO A 171 3.47 -16.26 -12.08
C PRO A 171 4.94 -16.66 -11.99
N SER A 172 5.82 -15.67 -12.06
CA SER A 172 7.23 -15.86 -11.72
C SER A 172 7.31 -16.36 -10.28
N PRO A 173 8.01 -17.47 -9.98
CA PRO A 173 8.07 -18.08 -8.64
C PRO A 173 8.84 -17.23 -7.60
N LEU A 174 9.25 -16.00 -7.95
CA LEU A 174 10.10 -15.13 -7.14
C LEU A 174 9.35 -13.96 -6.47
N SER A 175 8.05 -13.76 -6.76
CA SER A 175 7.27 -12.69 -6.14
C SER A 175 6.23 -13.28 -5.18
N PRO A 176 6.42 -13.16 -3.86
CA PRO A 176 5.43 -13.63 -2.89
C PRO A 176 4.18 -12.75 -3.02
N ARG A 177 3.08 -13.34 -3.48
CA ARG A 177 1.78 -12.66 -3.59
C ARG A 177 1.14 -12.57 -2.21
N THR A 178 0.83 -11.36 -1.75
CA THR A 178 0.17 -11.14 -0.47
C THR A 178 -1.34 -11.00 -0.68
N GLY A 179 -2.09 -12.06 -0.35
CA GLY A 179 -3.56 -12.05 -0.42
C GLY A 179 -4.21 -11.40 0.81
N VAL A 180 -3.42 -11.18 1.87
CA VAL A 180 -3.90 -10.82 3.19
C VAL A 180 -4.65 -9.49 3.26
N PHE A 181 -4.30 -8.50 2.43
CA PHE A 181 -4.87 -7.14 2.54
C PHE A 181 -6.34 -7.03 2.11
N GLY A 182 -6.93 -8.08 1.52
CA GLY A 182 -8.33 -8.07 1.08
C GLY A 182 -8.69 -6.81 0.25
N PRO A 183 -9.75 -6.07 0.60
CA PRO A 183 -10.15 -4.85 -0.13
C PRO A 183 -9.16 -3.69 0.01
N TYR A 184 -8.34 -3.67 1.06
CA TYR A 184 -7.36 -2.60 1.28
C TYR A 184 -6.23 -2.62 0.27
N ALA A 185 -5.91 -3.78 -0.31
CA ALA A 185 -4.93 -3.89 -1.41
C ALA A 185 -5.28 -2.93 -2.55
N GLN A 186 -6.51 -3.01 -3.05
CA GLN A 186 -6.95 -2.16 -4.16
C GLN A 186 -6.99 -0.70 -3.76
N ARG A 187 -7.51 -0.38 -2.57
CA ARG A 187 -7.54 1.00 -2.06
C ARG A 187 -6.13 1.59 -1.98
N LEU A 188 -5.15 0.86 -1.47
CA LEU A 188 -3.75 1.33 -1.40
C LEU A 188 -3.16 1.56 -2.80
N ARG A 189 -3.43 0.68 -3.78
CA ARG A 189 -3.04 0.93 -5.17
C ARG A 189 -3.64 2.20 -5.72
N ASP A 190 -4.92 2.44 -5.48
CA ASP A 190 -5.62 3.63 -5.97
C ASP A 190 -5.02 4.90 -5.35
N ASN A 191 -4.61 4.86 -4.07
CA ASN A 191 -3.89 5.96 -3.42
C ASN A 191 -2.50 6.18 -4.02
N VAL A 192 -1.73 5.11 -4.29
CA VAL A 192 -0.42 5.22 -4.95
C VAL A 192 -0.59 5.80 -6.36
N PHE A 193 -1.60 5.35 -7.10
CA PHE A 193 -1.94 5.89 -8.41
C PHE A 193 -2.29 7.38 -8.33
N HIS A 194 -3.18 7.76 -7.41
CA HIS A 194 -3.57 9.15 -7.19
C HIS A 194 -2.35 10.01 -6.83
N PHE A 195 -1.46 9.50 -5.97
CA PHE A 195 -0.23 10.19 -5.63
C PHE A 195 0.65 10.43 -6.87
N LEU A 196 0.88 9.41 -7.70
CA LEU A 196 1.71 9.53 -8.91
C LEU A 196 1.14 10.50 -9.94
N VAL A 197 -0.19 10.51 -10.10
CA VAL A 197 -0.87 11.20 -11.20
C VAL A 197 -1.29 12.63 -10.83
N VAL A 198 -1.63 12.87 -9.57
CA VAL A 198 -2.19 14.14 -9.10
C VAL A 198 -1.25 14.82 -8.11
N THR A 199 -0.95 14.17 -6.99
CA THR A 199 -0.21 14.80 -5.88
C THR A 199 1.24 15.10 -6.23
N LEU A 200 1.94 14.16 -6.87
CA LEU A 200 3.36 14.29 -7.19
C LEU A 200 3.64 15.37 -8.23
N PRO A 201 2.93 15.45 -9.38
CA PRO A 201 3.11 16.55 -10.32
C PRO A 201 2.84 17.93 -9.72
N GLN A 202 1.82 18.05 -8.87
CA GLN A 202 1.48 19.29 -8.15
C GLN A 202 2.59 19.68 -7.16
N MET A 203 3.08 18.72 -6.37
CA MET A 203 4.17 18.93 -5.41
C MET A 203 5.48 19.34 -6.11
N LEU A 204 5.73 18.82 -7.31
CA LEU A 204 6.92 19.16 -8.12
C LEU A 204 6.72 20.39 -9.01
N ASN A 205 5.55 21.05 -8.95
CA ASN A 205 5.17 22.21 -9.77
C ASN A 205 5.39 22.00 -11.29
N VAL A 206 5.17 20.77 -11.78
CA VAL A 206 5.44 20.41 -13.18
C VAL A 206 4.48 21.16 -14.11
N GLY A 207 5.03 22.05 -14.94
CA GLY A 207 4.25 22.91 -15.84
C GLY A 207 3.72 24.20 -15.20
N GLY A 208 4.12 24.53 -13.97
CA GLY A 208 3.87 25.83 -13.34
C GLY A 208 4.78 26.94 -13.89
N GLN A 209 4.40 28.21 -13.70
CA GLN A 209 5.13 29.38 -14.23
C GLN A 209 6.46 29.72 -13.53
N ALA A 210 6.94 28.94 -12.57
CA ALA A 210 8.24 29.18 -11.93
C ALA A 210 8.78 27.93 -11.22
N THR A 211 9.74 27.24 -11.86
CA THR A 211 10.77 26.49 -11.13
C THR A 211 12.10 27.22 -11.33
N PRO A 212 13.00 27.29 -10.31
CA PRO A 212 14.28 27.95 -10.46
C PRO A 212 15.09 27.20 -11.53
N VAL A 213 15.27 27.85 -12.68
CA VAL A 213 16.12 27.35 -13.77
C VAL A 213 17.54 27.22 -13.23
N SER A 214 18.03 25.99 -13.09
CA SER A 214 19.44 25.76 -12.81
C SER A 214 20.22 26.18 -14.06
N PRO A 215 21.16 27.14 -13.99
CA PRO A 215 21.94 27.54 -15.16
C PRO A 215 22.87 26.39 -15.55
N HIS A 216 22.52 25.67 -16.62
CA HIS A 216 23.40 24.70 -17.27
C HIS A 216 24.24 25.42 -18.35
N PRO A 217 25.57 25.21 -18.40
CA PRO A 217 26.46 25.97 -19.29
C PRO A 217 26.36 25.59 -20.78
N ASP A 218 25.57 24.57 -21.14
CA ASP A 218 25.50 24.07 -22.52
C ASP A 218 24.07 24.13 -23.10
N GLY A 219 23.70 25.26 -23.72
CA GLY A 219 22.77 25.42 -24.87
C GLY A 219 21.44 24.64 -24.99
N HIS A 220 21.06 23.80 -24.04
CA HIS A 220 19.84 23.01 -24.03
C HIS A 220 18.81 23.73 -23.16
N ALA A 221 17.55 23.71 -23.59
CA ALA A 221 16.46 24.37 -22.89
C ALA A 221 16.48 24.04 -21.38
N PRO A 222 16.15 25.00 -20.50
CA PRO A 222 16.06 24.78 -19.06
C PRO A 222 15.33 23.48 -18.75
N SER A 223 16.02 22.49 -18.16
CA SER A 223 15.31 21.32 -17.66
C SER A 223 14.54 21.74 -16.43
N ASP A 224 13.24 21.50 -16.44
CA ASP A 224 12.39 21.71 -15.28
C ASP A 224 12.76 20.62 -14.26
N ALA A 225 13.46 20.98 -13.19
CA ALA A 225 13.91 20.03 -12.16
C ALA A 225 12.76 19.18 -11.59
N GLY A 226 11.55 19.74 -11.56
CA GLY A 226 10.33 19.00 -11.21
C GLY A 226 10.01 17.91 -12.23
N ARG A 227 10.05 18.24 -13.53
CA ARG A 227 9.86 17.26 -14.61
C ARG A 227 10.93 16.17 -14.59
N ASP A 228 12.18 16.52 -14.36
CA ASP A 228 13.27 15.54 -14.31
C ASP A 228 13.09 14.55 -13.14
N THR A 229 12.69 15.06 -11.97
CA THR A 229 12.35 14.23 -10.81
C THR A 229 11.17 13.30 -11.11
N LEU A 230 10.11 13.83 -11.75
CA LEU A 230 8.95 13.04 -12.17
C LEU A 230 9.34 11.92 -13.15
N LEU A 231 10.24 12.20 -14.10
CA LEU A 231 10.77 11.20 -15.04
C LEU A 231 11.53 10.09 -14.32
N GLN A 232 12.36 10.42 -13.32
CA GLN A 232 13.08 9.41 -12.53
C GLN A 232 12.14 8.48 -11.77
N VAL A 233 11.05 9.01 -11.21
CA VAL A 233 10.02 8.19 -10.53
C VAL A 233 9.29 7.30 -11.54
N PHE A 234 8.77 7.87 -12.63
CA PHE A 234 8.03 7.13 -13.65
C PHE A 234 8.88 6.09 -14.39
N ALA A 235 10.21 6.23 -14.39
CA ALA A 235 11.12 5.21 -14.90
C ALA A 235 11.14 3.91 -14.08
N ARG A 236 10.63 3.92 -12.84
CA ARG A 236 10.58 2.76 -11.94
C ARG A 236 9.18 2.14 -11.79
N VAL A 237 8.14 2.84 -12.26
CA VAL A 237 6.74 2.42 -12.12
C VAL A 237 6.46 1.12 -12.90
N PRO A 238 5.74 0.12 -12.37
CA PRO A 238 5.34 -1.07 -13.13
C PRO A 238 4.57 -0.71 -14.40
N PHE A 239 4.72 -1.50 -15.47
CA PHE A 239 4.18 -1.15 -16.79
C PHE A 239 2.68 -0.83 -16.76
N ASP A 240 1.87 -1.66 -16.11
CA ASP A 240 0.41 -1.46 -16.11
C ASP A 240 0.04 -0.15 -15.41
N LEU A 241 0.70 0.16 -14.29
CA LEU A 241 0.50 1.42 -13.58
C LEU A 241 1.01 2.63 -14.39
N PHE A 242 2.14 2.48 -15.09
CA PHE A 242 2.71 3.51 -15.96
C PHE A 242 1.78 3.82 -17.13
N LYS A 243 1.27 2.79 -17.81
CA LYS A 243 0.31 2.91 -18.90
C LYS A 243 -0.95 3.63 -18.43
N THR A 244 -1.58 3.15 -17.36
CA THR A 244 -2.81 3.76 -16.84
C THR A 244 -2.57 5.19 -16.37
N ALA A 245 -1.41 5.50 -15.80
CA ALA A 245 -1.07 6.85 -15.35
C ALA A 245 -0.91 7.82 -16.52
N VAL A 246 -0.14 7.44 -17.54
CA VAL A 246 0.09 8.28 -18.73
C VAL A 246 -1.20 8.45 -19.54
N GLU A 247 -2.06 7.43 -19.60
CA GLU A 247 -3.34 7.48 -20.31
C GLU A 247 -4.44 8.16 -19.49
N SER A 248 -4.17 8.55 -18.24
CA SER A 248 -5.17 9.15 -17.38
C SER A 248 -5.44 10.61 -17.76
N PRO A 249 -6.72 11.04 -17.85
CA PRO A 249 -7.05 12.44 -18.01
C PRO A 249 -6.65 13.29 -16.79
N THR A 250 -6.52 12.66 -15.60
CA THR A 250 -6.09 13.36 -14.38
C THR A 250 -4.59 13.67 -14.35
N PHE A 251 -3.81 13.12 -15.28
CA PHE A 251 -2.37 13.39 -15.38
C PHE A 251 -2.08 14.71 -16.09
N GLN A 252 -2.16 15.81 -15.33
CA GLN A 252 -2.06 17.17 -15.85
C GLN A 252 -0.61 17.70 -15.81
N ILE A 253 0.19 17.32 -16.81
CA ILE A 253 1.59 17.77 -16.97
C ILE A 253 1.80 18.70 -18.18
N GLY A 254 0.72 19.34 -18.65
CA GLY A 254 0.71 20.21 -19.83
C GLY A 254 -0.19 19.68 -20.95
N SER A 255 0.14 20.00 -22.20
CA SER A 255 -0.60 19.57 -23.39
C SER A 255 -0.40 18.08 -23.70
N ASP A 256 -1.25 17.51 -24.56
CA ASP A 256 -1.07 16.13 -25.05
C ASP A 256 0.30 15.92 -25.71
N GLN A 257 0.86 16.95 -26.36
CA GLN A 257 2.21 16.91 -26.90
C GLN A 257 3.29 16.84 -25.80
N ALA A 258 3.11 17.58 -24.70
CA ALA A 258 4.01 17.55 -23.55
C ALA A 258 3.95 16.19 -22.83
N ARG A 259 2.75 15.62 -22.70
CA ARG A 259 2.50 14.29 -22.16
C ARG A 259 3.09 13.20 -23.03
N PHE A 260 2.92 13.28 -24.35
CA PHE A 260 3.55 12.36 -25.30
C PHE A 260 5.07 12.40 -25.20
N LYS A 261 5.66 13.62 -25.17
CA LYS A 261 7.10 13.79 -24.99
C LYS A 261 7.57 13.19 -23.66
N PHE A 262 6.86 13.47 -22.56
CA PHE A 262 7.15 12.87 -21.25
C PHE A 262 7.14 11.34 -21.27
N ALA A 263 6.10 10.73 -21.84
CA ALA A 263 6.00 9.28 -21.94
C ALA A 263 7.13 8.68 -22.78
N LYS A 264 7.52 9.34 -23.87
CA LYS A 264 8.67 8.94 -24.69
C LYS A 264 9.97 9.00 -23.90
N ASP A 265 10.24 10.11 -23.23
CA ASP A 265 11.46 10.30 -22.42
C ASP A 265 11.53 9.28 -21.26
N ALA A 266 10.39 9.02 -20.60
CA ALA A 266 10.29 8.00 -19.54
C ALA A 266 10.58 6.60 -20.08
N ILE A 267 9.99 6.20 -21.22
CA ILE A 267 10.26 4.91 -21.87
C ILE A 267 11.75 4.77 -22.23
N GLU A 268 12.40 5.84 -22.71
CA GLU A 268 13.84 5.82 -22.99
C GLU A 268 14.69 5.58 -21.74
N LEU A 269 14.32 6.19 -20.60
CA LEU A 269 14.96 5.91 -19.31
C LEU A 269 14.69 4.47 -18.83
N ARG A 270 13.47 3.96 -19.01
CA ARG A 270 13.07 2.60 -18.64
C ARG A 270 13.83 1.51 -19.38
N LYS A 271 14.20 1.76 -20.65
CA LYS A 271 15.08 0.87 -21.43
C LYS A 271 16.44 0.64 -20.79
N ARG A 272 16.92 1.59 -19.98
CA ARG A 272 18.20 1.48 -19.25
C ARG A 272 18.04 0.81 -17.88
N GLY A 273 16.81 0.65 -17.38
CA GLY A 273 16.48 0.12 -16.06
C GLY A 273 15.51 -1.07 -16.10
N VAL A 274 14.35 -0.95 -15.44
CA VAL A 274 13.39 -2.04 -15.14
C VAL A 274 12.94 -2.82 -16.39
N ALA A 275 12.72 -2.15 -17.53
CA ALA A 275 12.26 -2.80 -18.76
C ALA A 275 13.35 -3.69 -19.41
N ARG A 276 14.63 -3.46 -19.12
CA ARG A 276 15.74 -4.25 -19.69
C ARG A 276 15.73 -5.70 -19.19
N GLY A 277 15.28 -5.93 -17.95
CA GLY A 277 15.21 -7.27 -17.34
C GLY A 277 14.08 -8.14 -17.87
N GLN A 278 13.01 -7.54 -18.41
CA GLN A 278 11.79 -8.25 -18.81
C GLN A 278 11.72 -8.59 -20.31
N GLY A 279 12.71 -8.18 -21.12
CA GLY A 279 12.73 -8.48 -22.57
C GLY A 279 11.56 -7.87 -23.36
N ALA A 280 10.95 -6.81 -22.84
CA ALA A 280 9.79 -6.16 -23.41
C ALA A 280 10.17 -4.81 -24.06
N GLU A 281 9.58 -4.52 -25.22
CA GLU A 281 9.68 -3.23 -25.88
C GLU A 281 8.42 -2.41 -25.60
N GLU A 282 8.58 -1.31 -24.87
CA GLU A 282 7.52 -0.33 -24.62
C GLU A 282 7.56 0.78 -25.68
N THR A 283 6.40 1.23 -26.16
CA THR A 283 6.25 2.32 -27.14
C THR A 283 5.09 3.22 -26.77
N VAL A 284 5.18 4.50 -27.17
CA VAL A 284 4.11 5.49 -27.02
C VAL A 284 3.64 5.97 -28.38
N VAL A 285 2.34 6.18 -28.53
CA VAL A 285 1.67 6.63 -29.74
C VAL A 285 0.77 7.82 -29.41
N LEU A 286 0.68 8.76 -30.35
CA LEU A 286 -0.27 9.88 -30.27
C LEU A 286 -1.38 9.61 -31.28
N ALA A 287 -2.62 9.43 -30.79
CA ALA A 287 -3.78 9.25 -31.62
C ALA A 287 -4.32 10.62 -32.06
N PHE A 288 -4.38 10.84 -33.37
CA PHE A 288 -5.01 12.01 -33.95
C PHE A 288 -6.45 11.66 -34.32
N GLY A 289 -7.44 12.31 -33.68
CA GLY A 289 -8.86 12.21 -34.07
C GLY A 289 -9.85 11.61 -33.06
N GLY A 290 -9.57 11.60 -31.76
CA GLY A 290 -10.46 11.03 -30.73
C GLY A 290 -11.36 12.06 -30.03
N GLY A 291 -12.49 12.43 -30.65
CA GLY A 291 -13.67 12.83 -29.88
C GLY A 291 -14.23 11.59 -29.17
N PHE A 292 -14.70 11.73 -27.93
CA PHE A 292 -15.14 10.67 -26.98
C PHE A 292 -14.06 10.19 -25.98
N GLY A 293 -13.71 11.07 -25.04
CA GLY A 293 -13.44 10.70 -23.64
C GLY A 293 -12.12 10.00 -23.28
N GLY A 294 -11.26 9.64 -24.25
CA GLY A 294 -9.95 9.01 -24.01
C GLY A 294 -8.76 9.97 -24.09
N SER A 295 -7.64 9.63 -23.42
CA SER A 295 -6.36 10.35 -23.59
C SER A 295 -5.83 10.16 -25.01
N ALA A 296 -5.37 11.24 -25.65
CA ALA A 296 -4.77 11.19 -26.98
C ALA A 296 -3.42 10.45 -27.00
N VAL A 297 -2.78 10.29 -25.85
CA VAL A 297 -1.51 9.55 -25.68
C VAL A 297 -1.81 8.14 -25.22
N HIS A 298 -1.25 7.14 -25.93
CA HIS A 298 -1.38 5.72 -25.62
C HIS A 298 -0.01 5.03 -25.50
N VAL A 299 0.13 4.14 -24.52
CA VAL A 299 1.33 3.34 -24.27
C VAL A 299 1.04 1.86 -24.53
N THR A 300 1.94 1.19 -25.24
CA THR A 300 1.85 -0.24 -25.55
C THR A 300 3.15 -0.97 -25.22
N ARG A 301 3.08 -2.28 -24.94
CA ARG A 301 4.24 -3.14 -24.67
C ARG A 301 4.19 -4.40 -25.50
N LYS A 302 5.29 -4.72 -26.17
CA LYS A 302 5.46 -5.93 -26.97
C LYS A 302 6.58 -6.79 -26.37
N LEU A 303 6.26 -8.01 -25.96
CA LEU A 303 7.26 -8.98 -25.49
C LEU A 303 8.08 -9.51 -26.66
N ARG A 304 9.41 -9.51 -26.55
CA ARG A 304 10.27 -10.19 -27.54
C ARG A 304 10.07 -11.70 -27.40
N LYS A 305 9.55 -12.34 -28.45
CA LYS A 305 9.43 -13.81 -28.50
C LYS A 305 10.83 -14.42 -28.40
N ARG A 306 11.03 -15.37 -27.48
CA ARG A 306 12.28 -16.17 -27.43
C ARG A 306 12.42 -16.93 -28.76
N PRO A 307 13.62 -16.98 -29.37
CA PRO A 307 13.81 -17.76 -30.58
C PRO A 307 13.57 -19.24 -30.28
N LEU A 308 12.59 -19.83 -30.96
CA LEU A 308 12.30 -21.26 -30.87
C LEU A 308 13.43 -21.99 -31.61
N TRP A 309 14.31 -22.66 -30.88
CA TRP A 309 15.35 -23.48 -31.49
C TRP A 309 14.67 -24.68 -32.17
N LYS A 310 14.85 -24.79 -33.47
CA LYS A 310 14.37 -25.94 -34.25
C LYS A 310 15.36 -27.08 -34.00
N VAL A 311 14.91 -28.16 -33.35
CA VAL A 311 15.67 -29.42 -33.34
C VAL A 311 15.51 -30.02 -34.71
N ASN A 312 16.59 -30.08 -35.48
CA ASN A 312 16.62 -30.95 -36.65
C ASN A 312 16.84 -32.38 -36.14
N SER A 313 15.85 -33.24 -36.41
CA SER A 313 15.99 -34.70 -36.35
C SER A 313 16.80 -35.20 -37.53
#